data_AF-A0A951XZ14-F1
#
_entry.id   AF-A0A951XZ14-F1
#
_cell.length_a   1.000
_cell.length_b   1.000
_cell.length_c   1.000
_cell.angle_alpha   90.00
_cell.angle_beta   90.00
_cell.angle_gamma   90.00
#
_symmetry.space_group_name_H-M   'P 1'
#
loop_
_entity.id
_entity.type
_entity.pdbx_description
1 polymer ?
#
loop_
_entity_poly.entity_id
_entity_poly.type
_entity_poly.pdbx_seq_one_letter_code
_entity_poly.pdbx_strand_id
1 'polypeptide(L)'
;MRRRPATRRPSPILALLVAGFALVGCASPGPARPGPRADAHPAAPSPAPRSADAQPATEPVEPAAPEPRPADAAPAAPPPDDGAIAARADNPYAIPYLRILELRSAAEPPVVTPRLEGEQVLVLETRNVQRLRITREHLAIRRDRSVILRIDGQNFEWTRRYDSIELHRDQNGFWNIISREPAGP
;
A
#
# COMPACT_ATOMS: atom_id res chain seq x y z
N MET A 1 -52.67 -6.94 -7.02
CA MET A 1 -51.71 -8.06 -7.10
C MET A 1 -50.79 -8.01 -5.88
N ARG A 2 -50.92 -8.96 -4.94
CA ARG A 2 -50.21 -8.97 -3.65
C ARG A 2 -48.89 -9.75 -3.78
N ARG A 3 -47.74 -9.07 -3.63
CA ARG A 3 -46.42 -9.71 -3.58
C ARG A 3 -46.19 -10.29 -2.18
N ARG A 4 -45.90 -11.59 -2.09
CA ARG A 4 -45.59 -12.30 -0.83
C ARG A 4 -44.13 -12.05 -0.43
N PRO A 5 -43.81 -11.85 0.87
CA PRO A 5 -42.44 -11.76 1.35
C PRO A 5 -41.77 -13.14 1.44
N ALA A 6 -40.51 -13.22 1.01
CA ALA A 6 -39.69 -14.43 1.10
C ALA A 6 -39.12 -14.59 2.52
N THR A 7 -39.54 -15.65 3.20
CA THR A 7 -39.03 -16.10 4.50
C THR A 7 -37.65 -16.75 4.31
N ARG A 8 -36.57 -16.08 4.73
CA ARG A 8 -35.25 -16.71 4.91
C ARG A 8 -35.28 -17.61 6.16
N ARG A 9 -34.99 -18.90 5.96
CA ARG A 9 -34.88 -19.91 7.01
C ARG A 9 -33.61 -19.69 7.85
N PRO A 10 -33.66 -19.81 9.19
CA PRO A 10 -32.46 -19.89 10.02
C PRO A 10 -31.81 -21.26 9.88
N SER A 11 -30.52 -21.32 9.54
CA SER A 11 -29.73 -22.55 9.61
C SER A 11 -29.29 -22.81 11.05
N PRO A 12 -29.58 -23.98 11.64
CA PRO A 12 -29.12 -24.33 12.97
C PRO A 12 -27.67 -24.83 12.95
N ILE A 13 -26.85 -24.23 13.81
CA ILE A 13 -26.01 -24.88 14.82
C ILE A 13 -25.41 -26.23 14.40
N LEU A 14 -24.09 -26.25 14.13
CA LEU A 14 -23.28 -27.43 14.39
C LEU A 14 -22.15 -27.03 15.34
N ALA A 15 -22.46 -27.16 16.64
CA ALA A 15 -21.48 -27.19 17.71
C ALA A 15 -20.77 -28.55 17.64
N LEU A 16 -19.45 -28.55 17.49
CA LEU A 16 -18.64 -29.75 17.70
C LEU A 16 -17.59 -29.43 18.76
N LEU A 17 -17.96 -29.83 19.96
CA LEU A 17 -17.22 -29.85 21.21
C LEU A 17 -16.24 -31.03 21.12
N VAL A 18 -14.93 -30.78 21.08
CA VAL A 18 -13.93 -31.80 21.41
C VAL A 18 -13.15 -31.30 22.60
N ALA A 19 -13.54 -31.84 23.74
CA ALA A 19 -12.87 -31.71 25.02
C ALA A 19 -11.66 -32.65 25.07
N GLY A 20 -10.58 -32.17 25.71
CA GLY A 20 -9.77 -33.00 26.59
C GLY A 20 -8.48 -33.58 26.01
N PHE A 21 -7.36 -32.91 26.27
CA PHE A 21 -6.21 -33.59 26.88
C PHE A 21 -5.58 -32.66 27.93
N ALA A 22 -5.47 -33.21 29.13
CA ALA A 22 -5.05 -32.54 30.35
C ALA A 22 -3.52 -32.59 30.52
N LEU A 23 -2.98 -31.54 31.18
CA LEU A 23 -1.92 -31.53 32.22
C LEU A 23 -0.65 -32.40 31.93
N VAL A 24 0.57 -31.87 31.90
CA VAL A 24 1.39 -31.45 33.06
C VAL A 24 2.71 -30.89 32.50
N GLY A 25 3.25 -29.78 33.04
CA GLY A 25 4.60 -29.36 32.66
C GLY A 25 5.14 -28.04 33.23
N CYS A 26 5.16 -27.93 34.55
CA CYS A 26 6.06 -27.11 35.39
C CYS A 26 6.25 -25.61 35.11
N ALA A 27 5.83 -24.84 36.12
CA ALA A 27 6.25 -23.49 36.42
C ALA A 27 7.78 -23.36 36.57
N SER A 28 8.31 -22.20 36.20
CA SER A 28 9.52 -21.65 36.82
C SER A 28 9.39 -20.13 36.93
N PRO A 29 9.13 -19.60 38.14
CA PRO A 29 9.23 -18.17 38.42
C PRO A 29 10.71 -17.83 38.66
N GLY A 30 11.32 -17.12 37.71
CA GLY A 30 12.66 -16.56 37.88
C GLY A 30 12.57 -15.16 38.50
N PRO A 31 13.19 -14.91 39.68
CA PRO A 31 13.23 -13.59 40.27
C PRO A 31 14.18 -12.64 39.52
N ALA A 32 13.91 -11.35 39.70
CA ALA A 32 14.60 -10.21 39.13
C ALA A 32 16.13 -10.25 39.26
N ARG A 33 16.82 -9.83 38.20
CA ARG A 33 18.17 -9.25 38.28
C ARG A 33 18.12 -7.78 37.85
N PRO A 34 18.20 -6.84 38.80
CA PRO A 34 18.71 -5.50 38.52
C PRO A 34 20.21 -5.64 38.30
N GLY A 35 20.67 -5.47 37.05
CA GLY A 35 22.09 -5.30 36.76
C GLY A 35 22.47 -3.81 36.86
N PRO A 36 23.39 -3.42 37.75
CA PRO A 36 23.99 -2.10 37.73
C PRO A 36 25.27 -2.11 36.88
N ARG A 37 25.43 -1.05 36.07
CA ARG A 37 26.66 -0.45 35.51
C ARG A 37 26.43 -0.13 34.03
N ALA A 38 26.31 1.15 33.65
CA ALA A 38 27.38 2.14 33.65
C ALA A 38 28.56 1.66 32.80
N ASP A 39 28.45 1.87 31.49
CA ASP A 39 29.58 2.30 30.69
C ASP A 39 29.14 3.53 29.91
N ALA A 40 29.64 4.67 30.38
CA ALA A 40 29.64 5.91 29.64
C ALA A 40 30.36 5.65 28.32
N HIS A 41 29.61 5.61 27.22
CA HIS A 41 30.22 5.65 25.91
C HIS A 41 30.77 7.07 25.72
N PRO A 42 32.08 7.23 25.42
CA PRO A 42 32.68 8.53 25.22
C PRO A 42 31.95 9.26 24.09
N ALA A 43 31.59 10.52 24.35
CA ALA A 43 31.12 11.44 23.34
C ALA A 43 32.16 11.47 22.21
N ALA A 44 31.80 10.91 21.05
CA ALA A 44 32.59 11.09 19.85
C ALA A 44 32.65 12.61 19.55
N PRO A 45 33.84 13.15 19.23
CA PRO A 45 33.99 14.57 18.94
C PRO A 45 33.11 14.94 17.75
N SER A 46 32.33 16.01 17.93
CA SER A 46 31.61 16.68 16.84
C SER A 46 32.61 17.05 15.74
N PRO A 47 32.42 16.61 14.48
CA PRO A 47 33.21 17.14 13.39
C PRO A 47 32.93 18.64 13.25
N ALA A 48 34.00 19.42 13.22
CA ALA A 48 33.97 20.87 13.06
C ALA A 48 33.19 21.31 11.81
N PRO A 49 32.56 22.50 11.83
CA PRO A 49 31.96 23.10 10.65
C PRO A 49 33.05 23.35 9.60
N ARG A 50 33.00 22.64 8.47
CA ARG A 50 33.82 22.99 7.31
C ARG A 50 33.21 24.21 6.65
N SER A 51 33.99 25.29 6.67
CA SER A 51 33.80 26.52 5.91
C SER A 51 33.44 26.21 4.46
N ALA A 52 32.39 26.88 3.99
CA ALA A 52 32.05 26.95 2.59
C ALA A 52 33.14 27.75 1.86
N ASP A 53 33.93 27.08 1.02
CA ASP A 53 34.66 27.77 -0.04
C ASP A 53 33.66 28.14 -1.13
N ALA A 54 33.51 29.44 -1.33
CA ALA A 54 32.70 30.05 -2.36
C ALA A 54 33.34 29.77 -3.72
N GLN A 55 32.70 28.92 -4.53
CA GLN A 55 33.10 28.71 -5.91
C GLN A 55 32.50 29.82 -6.79
N PRO A 56 33.31 30.52 -7.61
CA PRO A 56 32.82 31.61 -8.46
C PRO A 56 31.88 31.11 -9.55
N ALA A 57 30.79 31.84 -9.74
CA ALA A 57 29.82 31.66 -10.80
C ALA A 57 30.50 31.90 -12.16
N THR A 58 30.42 30.90 -13.04
CA THR A 58 30.70 31.07 -14.47
C THR A 58 29.37 30.90 -15.20
N GLU A 59 28.85 31.99 -15.75
CA GLU A 59 27.62 32.02 -16.55
C GLU A 59 27.85 31.30 -17.89
N PRO A 60 27.07 30.27 -18.24
CA PRO A 60 27.01 29.75 -19.60
C PRO A 60 26.18 30.70 -20.47
N VAL A 61 26.79 31.20 -21.54
CA VAL A 61 26.12 31.96 -22.60
C VAL A 61 25.00 31.12 -23.21
N GLU A 62 23.77 31.59 -23.09
CA GLU A 62 22.56 30.98 -23.66
C GLU A 62 22.52 31.27 -25.18
N PRO A 63 22.52 30.23 -26.05
CA PRO A 63 22.25 30.41 -27.47
C PRO A 63 20.78 30.79 -27.67
N ALA A 64 20.53 31.89 -28.38
CA ALA A 64 19.19 32.32 -28.73
C ALA A 64 18.39 31.20 -29.41
N ALA A 65 17.30 30.78 -28.77
CA ALA A 65 16.37 29.80 -29.30
C ALA A 65 15.63 30.37 -30.53
N PRO A 66 15.45 29.58 -31.61
CA PRO A 66 14.65 29.98 -32.76
C PRO A 66 13.18 30.22 -32.39
N GLU A 67 12.58 31.26 -32.96
CA GLU A 67 11.15 31.56 -32.80
C GLU A 67 10.27 30.37 -33.21
N PRO A 68 9.29 29.97 -32.38
CA PRO A 68 8.37 28.89 -32.72
C PRO A 68 7.42 29.34 -33.83
N ARG A 69 7.55 28.68 -34.99
CA ARG A 69 6.58 28.74 -36.08
C ARG A 69 5.23 28.21 -35.54
N PRO A 70 4.08 28.88 -35.77
CA PRO A 70 2.78 28.36 -35.35
C PRO A 70 2.53 27.03 -36.05
N ALA A 71 2.61 25.94 -35.31
CA ALA A 71 2.19 24.64 -35.79
C ALA A 71 0.66 24.66 -35.88
N ASP A 72 0.15 24.44 -37.09
CA ASP A 72 -1.24 24.11 -37.34
C ASP A 72 -1.73 23.13 -36.27
N ALA A 73 -2.85 23.48 -35.63
CA ALA A 73 -3.51 22.66 -34.63
C ALA A 73 -3.98 21.36 -35.28
N ALA A 74 -3.08 20.37 -35.32
CA ALA A 74 -3.44 19.00 -35.61
C ALA A 74 -4.46 18.57 -34.54
N PRO A 75 -5.55 17.87 -34.92
CA PRO A 75 -6.55 17.37 -33.99
C PRO A 75 -5.85 16.62 -32.87
N ALA A 76 -6.01 17.11 -31.63
CA ALA A 76 -5.49 16.44 -30.45
C ALA A 76 -5.99 14.99 -30.49
N ALA A 77 -5.05 14.05 -30.63
CA ALA A 77 -5.37 12.64 -30.49
C ALA A 77 -6.09 12.46 -29.15
N PRO A 78 -7.22 11.71 -29.10
CA PRO A 78 -7.88 11.43 -27.84
C PRO A 78 -6.84 10.85 -26.88
N PRO A 79 -6.89 11.23 -25.58
CA PRO A 79 -5.96 10.67 -24.60
C PRO A 79 -6.02 9.14 -24.73
N PRO A 80 -4.86 8.45 -24.70
CA PRO A 80 -4.86 7.00 -24.72
C PRO A 80 -5.80 6.53 -23.61
N ASP A 81 -6.82 5.77 -24.00
CA ASP A 81 -7.76 5.14 -23.08
C ASP A 81 -6.89 4.45 -22.03
N ASP A 82 -6.88 4.99 -20.80
CA ASP A 82 -6.09 4.44 -19.70
C ASP A 82 -6.52 2.99 -19.60
N GLY A 83 -5.63 2.10 -20.03
CA GLY A 83 -5.84 0.65 -20.13
C GLY A 83 -5.99 0.01 -18.77
N ALA A 84 -6.83 0.56 -17.90
CA ALA A 84 -7.48 -0.15 -16.84
C ALA A 84 -8.13 -1.35 -17.52
N ILE A 85 -7.43 -2.48 -17.45
CA ILE A 85 -7.91 -3.79 -17.86
C ILE A 85 -9.33 -3.83 -17.33
N ALA A 86 -10.30 -3.67 -18.25
CA ALA A 86 -11.68 -3.45 -17.89
C ALA A 86 -11.97 -4.52 -16.87
N ALA A 87 -12.31 -4.11 -15.65
CA ALA A 87 -12.64 -5.02 -14.58
C ALA A 87 -13.73 -5.90 -15.18
N ARG A 88 -13.34 -7.07 -15.70
CA ARG A 88 -14.29 -8.00 -16.28
C ARG A 88 -15.27 -8.20 -15.13
N ALA A 89 -16.55 -7.87 -15.38
CA ALA A 89 -17.57 -7.89 -14.34
C ALA A 89 -17.64 -9.26 -13.63
N ASP A 90 -17.08 -10.29 -14.27
CA ASP A 90 -16.87 -11.64 -13.75
C ASP A 90 -15.44 -11.92 -13.28
N ASN A 91 -14.72 -10.94 -12.72
CA ASN A 91 -13.47 -11.21 -12.02
C ASN A 91 -13.81 -11.74 -10.62
N PRO A 92 -13.69 -13.05 -10.34
CA PRO A 92 -13.99 -13.62 -9.03
C PRO A 92 -13.04 -13.09 -7.94
N TYR A 93 -12.00 -12.35 -8.32
CA TYR A 93 -11.04 -11.71 -7.43
C TYR A 93 -11.32 -10.22 -7.20
N ALA A 94 -12.53 -9.73 -7.51
CA ALA A 94 -12.93 -8.35 -7.25
C ALA A 94 -13.02 -8.08 -5.73
N ILE A 95 -11.88 -7.75 -5.13
CA ILE A 95 -11.79 -7.26 -3.76
C ILE A 95 -12.31 -5.80 -3.79
N PRO A 96 -13.41 -5.45 -3.08
CA PRO A 96 -14.11 -4.17 -3.28
C PRO A 96 -13.25 -2.91 -3.12
N TYR A 97 -12.20 -3.00 -2.30
CA TYR A 97 -11.29 -1.91 -2.00
C TYR A 97 -10.00 -1.92 -2.82
N LEU A 98 -9.79 -2.90 -3.71
CA LEU A 98 -8.56 -3.09 -4.46
C LEU A 98 -8.83 -3.28 -5.95
N ARG A 99 -8.15 -2.50 -6.78
CA ARG A 99 -8.22 -2.58 -8.24
C ARG A 99 -6.84 -2.81 -8.81
N ILE A 100 -6.71 -3.84 -9.65
CA ILE A 100 -5.49 -4.07 -10.43
C ILE A 100 -5.60 -3.22 -11.69
N LEU A 101 -4.59 -2.37 -11.92
CA LEU A 101 -4.54 -1.47 -13.07
C LEU A 101 -3.68 -2.05 -14.20
N GLU A 102 -2.60 -2.75 -13.86
CA GLU A 102 -1.63 -3.27 -14.83
C GLU A 102 -1.04 -4.60 -14.37
N LEU A 103 -0.84 -5.52 -15.32
CA LEU A 103 -0.21 -6.83 -15.12
C LEU A 103 1.26 -6.78 -15.51
N ARG A 104 2.09 -7.61 -14.86
CA ARG A 104 3.50 -7.74 -15.25
C ARG A 104 3.66 -8.57 -16.53
N SER A 105 2.83 -9.61 -16.68
CA SER A 105 2.81 -10.52 -17.82
C SER A 105 1.36 -10.80 -18.20
N ALA A 106 1.04 -10.66 -19.48
CA ALA A 106 -0.27 -11.04 -20.01
C ALA A 106 -0.48 -12.57 -20.06
N ALA A 107 0.59 -13.36 -19.93
CA ALA A 107 0.54 -14.82 -20.01
C ALA A 107 0.15 -15.50 -18.68
N GLU A 108 0.24 -14.78 -17.56
CA GLU A 108 -0.13 -15.31 -16.23
C GLU A 108 -1.35 -14.56 -15.69
N PRO A 109 -2.22 -15.20 -14.89
CA PRO A 109 -3.26 -14.49 -14.16
C PRO A 109 -2.67 -13.70 -12.98
N PRO A 110 -3.24 -12.54 -12.61
CA PRO A 110 -2.86 -11.86 -11.37
C PRO A 110 -3.32 -12.65 -10.14
N VAL A 111 -2.55 -12.57 -9.06
CA VAL A 111 -2.95 -13.06 -7.72
C VAL A 111 -2.68 -11.97 -6.71
N VAL A 112 -3.68 -11.70 -5.86
CA VAL A 112 -3.57 -10.79 -4.72
C VAL A 112 -4.22 -11.46 -3.52
N THR A 113 -3.46 -11.65 -2.44
CA THR A 113 -3.95 -12.23 -1.20
C THR A 113 -3.95 -11.15 -0.11
N PRO A 114 -5.11 -10.53 0.19
CA PRO A 114 -5.21 -9.58 1.28
C PRO A 114 -5.35 -10.28 2.63
N ARG A 115 -4.67 -9.78 3.65
CA ARG A 115 -4.81 -10.19 5.05
C ARG A 115 -4.78 -8.97 5.95
N LEU A 116 -5.73 -8.89 6.89
CA LEU A 116 -5.69 -7.90 7.96
C LEU A 116 -4.92 -8.48 9.15
N GLU A 117 -3.94 -7.73 9.65
CA GLU A 117 -3.20 -8.04 10.87
C GLU A 117 -3.52 -6.98 11.93
N GLY A 118 -4.33 -7.36 12.92
CA GLY A 118 -4.87 -6.40 13.89
C GLY A 118 -5.83 -5.40 13.25
N GLU A 119 -5.92 -4.20 13.83
CA GLU A 119 -6.92 -3.20 13.41
C GLU A 119 -6.45 -2.24 12.31
N GLN A 120 -5.14 -2.15 12.05
CA GLN A 120 -4.54 -1.07 11.25
C GLN A 120 -3.50 -1.54 10.24
N VAL A 121 -3.23 -2.85 10.13
CA VAL A 121 -2.25 -3.37 9.17
C VAL A 121 -2.97 -4.15 8.08
N LEU A 122 -2.88 -3.68 6.84
CA LEU A 122 -3.31 -4.41 5.65
C LEU A 122 -2.08 -4.99 4.97
N VAL A 123 -2.01 -6.31 4.93
CA VAL A 123 -0.94 -7.06 4.27
C VAL A 123 -1.44 -7.54 2.91
N LEU A 124 -0.67 -7.28 1.86
CA LEU A 124 -0.95 -7.73 0.51
C LEU A 124 0.24 -8.56 0.01
N GLU A 125 -0.03 -9.80 -0.36
CA GLU A 125 0.91 -10.62 -1.14
C GLU A 125 0.45 -10.62 -2.59
N THR A 126 1.35 -10.26 -3.51
CA THR A 126 0.98 -10.02 -4.91
C THR A 126 1.87 -10.79 -5.89
N ARG A 127 1.24 -11.43 -6.88
CA ARG A 127 1.91 -12.12 -7.99
C ARG A 127 1.33 -11.66 -9.33
N ASN A 128 2.23 -11.43 -10.29
CA ASN A 128 1.90 -10.93 -11.63
C ASN A 128 1.11 -9.59 -11.66
N VAL A 129 1.29 -8.75 -10.64
CA VAL A 129 0.74 -7.40 -10.58
C VAL A 129 1.87 -6.38 -10.75
N GLN A 130 1.65 -5.41 -11.64
CA GLN A 130 2.56 -4.32 -11.96
C GLN A 130 2.08 -2.99 -11.35
N ARG A 131 0.78 -2.70 -11.47
CA ARG A 131 0.16 -1.47 -10.94
C ARG A 131 -1.15 -1.80 -10.27
N LEU A 132 -1.38 -1.24 -9.08
CA LEU A 132 -2.62 -1.43 -8.32
C LEU A 132 -3.05 -0.14 -7.64
N ARG A 133 -4.34 -0.04 -7.39
CA ARG A 133 -4.97 1.03 -6.63
C ARG A 133 -5.75 0.45 -5.47
N ILE A 134 -5.59 1.03 -4.30
CA ILE A 134 -6.30 0.65 -3.08
C ILE A 134 -7.12 1.84 -2.63
N THR A 135 -8.40 1.62 -2.38
CA THR A 135 -9.34 2.61 -1.88
C THR A 135 -9.72 2.27 -0.45
N ARG A 136 -9.96 3.28 0.37
CA ARG A 136 -10.30 3.10 1.78
C ARG A 136 -11.76 2.70 1.95
N GLU A 137 -12.55 3.00 0.93
CA GLU A 137 -13.92 2.57 0.80
C GLU A 137 -13.97 1.04 0.86
N HIS A 138 -14.92 0.48 1.62
CA HIS A 138 -15.09 -0.97 1.84
C HIS A 138 -13.96 -1.70 2.59
N LEU A 139 -12.86 -1.03 2.96
CA LEU A 139 -11.85 -1.65 3.82
C LEU A 139 -12.38 -1.75 5.26
N ALA A 140 -12.34 -2.94 5.86
CA ALA A 140 -12.88 -3.22 7.20
C ALA A 140 -11.98 -2.69 8.33
N ILE A 141 -11.54 -1.44 8.21
CA ILE A 141 -10.65 -0.75 9.12
C ILE A 141 -11.27 0.57 9.58
N ARG A 142 -10.71 1.15 10.64
CA ARG A 142 -11.11 2.46 11.14
C ARG A 142 -10.66 3.58 10.20
N ARG A 143 -11.62 4.30 9.60
CA ARG A 143 -11.35 5.39 8.63
C ARG A 143 -10.73 6.65 9.24
N ASP A 144 -10.79 6.82 10.56
CA ASP A 144 -10.26 7.98 11.28
C ASP A 144 -8.75 7.88 11.61
N ARG A 145 -8.11 6.74 11.30
CA ARG A 145 -6.72 6.44 11.68
C ARG A 145 -5.81 6.23 10.46
N SER A 146 -4.49 6.29 10.65
CA SER A 146 -3.53 5.82 9.64
C SER A 146 -3.57 4.30 9.55
N VAL A 147 -3.17 3.78 8.39
CA VAL A 147 -3.08 2.35 8.09
C VAL A 147 -1.66 2.05 7.66
N ILE A 148 -1.10 0.95 8.14
CA ILE A 148 0.14 0.41 7.63
C ILE A 148 -0.21 -0.59 6.53
N LEU A 149 0.13 -0.24 5.30
CA LEU A 149 0.00 -1.13 4.16
C LEU A 149 1.32 -1.86 3.96
N ARG A 150 1.32 -3.19 4.08
CA ARG A 150 2.50 -4.03 3.86
C ARG A 150 2.35 -4.84 2.59
N ILE A 151 3.00 -4.43 1.50
CA ILE A 151 2.92 -5.12 0.20
C ILE A 151 4.23 -5.88 -0.03
N ASP A 152 4.15 -7.21 -0.14
CA ASP A 152 5.31 -8.09 -0.36
C ASP A 152 6.48 -7.83 0.60
N GLY A 153 6.14 -7.53 1.86
CA GLY A 153 7.10 -7.20 2.92
C GLY A 153 7.50 -5.72 3.03
N GLN A 154 7.16 -4.87 2.05
CA GLN A 154 7.45 -3.44 2.09
C GLN A 154 6.33 -2.66 2.78
N ASN A 155 6.69 -1.78 3.73
CA ASN A 155 5.72 -1.01 4.51
C ASN A 155 5.48 0.39 3.92
N PHE A 156 4.22 0.78 3.86
CA PHE A 156 3.76 2.11 3.47
C PHE A 156 2.80 2.64 4.53
N GLU A 157 3.03 3.87 4.98
CA GLU A 157 2.03 4.56 5.79
C GLU A 157 0.98 5.20 4.87
N TRP A 158 -0.27 4.77 5.04
CA TRP A 158 -1.43 5.34 4.38
C TRP A 158 -2.26 6.14 5.38
N THR A 159 -1.99 7.43 5.42
CA THR A 159 -2.64 8.36 6.36
C THR A 159 -4.12 8.57 6.04
N ARG A 160 -4.90 8.98 7.04
CA ARG A 160 -6.33 9.29 6.90
C ARG A 160 -6.68 10.44 5.94
N ARG A 161 -5.69 11.19 5.45
CA ARG A 161 -5.91 12.32 4.54
C ARG A 161 -6.19 11.89 3.10
N TYR A 162 -5.96 10.62 2.77
CA TYR A 162 -6.07 10.10 1.42
C TYR A 162 -7.08 8.95 1.38
N ASP A 163 -8.06 9.04 0.50
CA ASP A 163 -9.07 7.98 0.30
C ASP A 163 -8.57 6.88 -0.63
N SER A 164 -7.54 7.15 -1.43
CA SER A 164 -6.90 6.12 -2.23
C SER A 164 -5.40 6.32 -2.40
N ILE A 165 -4.72 5.21 -2.65
CA ILE A 165 -3.30 5.14 -2.92
C ILE A 165 -3.07 4.25 -4.14
N GLU A 166 -2.23 4.72 -5.06
CA GLU A 166 -1.84 3.98 -6.24
C GLU A 166 -0.35 3.66 -6.18
N LEU A 167 -0.03 2.40 -6.44
CA LEU A 167 1.33 1.90 -6.39
C LEU A 167 1.70 1.20 -7.69
N HIS A 168 2.96 1.34 -8.06
CA HIS A 168 3.58 0.65 -9.18
C HIS A 168 4.85 -0.06 -8.73
N ARG A 169 5.00 -1.29 -9.20
CA ARG A 169 6.14 -2.12 -8.92
C ARG A 169 7.21 -1.88 -9.98
N ASP A 170 8.42 -1.50 -9.61
CA ASP A 170 9.49 -1.31 -10.58
C ASP A 170 10.05 -2.65 -11.12
N GLN A 171 11.02 -2.56 -12.02
CA GLN A 171 11.72 -3.70 -12.61
C GLN A 171 12.51 -4.53 -11.58
N ASN A 172 12.86 -3.95 -10.43
CA ASN A 172 13.58 -4.61 -9.33
C ASN A 172 12.61 -5.29 -8.35
N GLY A 173 11.31 -5.08 -8.52
CA GLY A 173 10.27 -5.64 -7.67
C GLY A 173 9.85 -4.75 -6.48
N PHE A 174 10.40 -3.53 -6.35
CA PHE A 174 10.01 -2.60 -5.29
C PHE A 174 8.72 -1.86 -5.65
N TRP A 175 7.85 -1.67 -4.66
CA TRP A 175 6.66 -0.85 -4.83
C TRP A 175 6.98 0.62 -4.60
N ASN A 176 6.44 1.46 -5.47
CA ASN A 176 6.56 2.91 -5.41
C ASN A 176 5.17 3.53 -5.44
N ILE A 177 4.94 4.55 -4.63
CA ILE A 177 3.68 5.29 -4.63
C ILE A 177 3.73 6.26 -5.81
N ILE A 178 2.78 6.15 -6.74
CA ILE A 178 2.68 7.07 -7.88
C ILE A 178 1.75 8.24 -7.53
N SER A 179 0.61 7.93 -6.93
CA SER A 179 -0.42 8.92 -6.63
C SER A 179 -1.12 8.62 -5.31
N ARG A 180 -1.64 9.69 -4.70
CA ARG A 180 -2.50 9.64 -3.51
C ARG A 180 -3.65 10.59 -3.76
N GLU A 181 -4.87 10.07 -3.72
CA GLU A 181 -6.05 10.91 -3.87
C GLU A 181 -6.50 11.38 -2.50
N PRO A 182 -6.62 12.71 -2.25
CA PRO A 182 -7.09 13.23 -0.99
C PRO A 182 -8.51 12.76 -0.72
N ALA A 183 -8.87 12.67 0.57
CA ALA A 183 -10.25 12.41 0.93
C ALA A 183 -11.16 13.55 0.48
N GLY A 184 -12.35 13.22 -0.04
CA GLY A 184 -13.35 14.22 -0.39
C GLY A 184 -13.75 15.08 0.83
N PRO A 185 -14.23 16.32 0.60
CA PRO A 185 -14.69 17.20 1.68
C PRO A 185 -15.91 16.64 2.45
#